data_AF-A0A9P6P005-F1
#
_entry.id   AF-A0A9P6P005-F1
#
_cell.length_a   1.000
_cell.length_b   1.000
_cell.length_c   1.000
_cell.angle_alpha   90.00
_cell.angle_beta   90.00
_cell.angle_gamma   90.00
#
_symmetry.space_group_name_H-M   'P 1'
#
loop_
_entity.id
_entity.type
_entity.pdbx_description
1 polymer ?
#
loop_
_entity_poly.entity_id
_entity_poly.type
_entity_poly.pdbx_seq_one_letter_code
_entity_poly.pdbx_strand_id
1 'polypeptide(L)'
;MLHLLGVNLPDRKLVSTALQYFYGIGEPTAAKLCEKHAIPKTIKVSELTDVQVNDLTNSLASMTIESDLKRQIREHVMHHRNINNYVGRRHAMSLPVRGQRTRNNAKTSKKLNGRWVQRRGFSIWTMNQQSPLERFFDKFM
;
A
#
# COMPACT_ATOMS: atom_id res chain seq x y z
N MET A 1 18.84 -18.33 -1.01
CA MET A 1 17.87 -17.23 -1.17
C MET A 1 16.51 -17.86 -1.01
N LEU A 2 15.80 -17.55 0.06
CA LEU A 2 14.48 -18.12 0.31
C LEU A 2 13.39 -17.26 -0.38
N HIS A 3 12.59 -17.87 -1.24
CA HIS A 3 11.44 -17.23 -1.88
C HIS A 3 10.16 -17.72 -1.21
N LEU A 4 9.38 -16.80 -0.64
CA LEU A 4 8.19 -17.16 0.13
C LEU A 4 7.05 -16.21 -0.24
N LEU A 5 5.93 -16.76 -0.72
CA LEU A 5 4.72 -16.02 -1.14
C LEU A 5 4.99 -14.83 -2.08
N GLY A 6 5.94 -14.97 -3.02
CA GLY A 6 6.28 -13.90 -3.97
C GLY A 6 7.29 -12.86 -3.45
N VAL A 7 7.77 -12.98 -2.20
CA VAL A 7 8.76 -12.09 -1.60
C VAL A 7 10.09 -12.81 -1.38
N ASN A 8 11.18 -12.10 -1.66
CA ASN A 8 12.53 -12.59 -1.51
C ASN A 8 13.08 -12.26 -0.12
N LEU A 9 13.33 -13.28 0.69
CA LEU A 9 13.89 -13.14 2.03
C LEU A 9 15.43 -13.29 1.96
N PRO A 10 16.20 -12.36 2.58
CA PRO A 10 17.65 -12.48 2.62
C PRO A 10 18.10 -13.55 3.63
N ASP A 11 18.85 -14.55 3.16
CA ASP A 11 19.27 -15.73 3.94
C ASP A 11 20.03 -15.40 5.22
N ARG A 12 20.89 -14.37 5.18
CA ARG A 12 21.78 -13.99 6.28
C ARG A 12 21.08 -13.30 7.46
N LYS A 13 19.80 -12.95 7.31
CA LYS A 13 19.04 -12.26 8.37
C LYS A 13 18.35 -13.24 9.31
N LEU A 14 18.08 -12.77 10.52
CA LEU A 14 17.23 -13.47 11.48
C LEU A 14 15.80 -13.56 10.95
N VAL A 15 15.12 -14.67 11.24
CA VAL A 15 13.74 -14.92 10.77
C VAL A 15 12.78 -13.83 11.22
N SER A 16 12.86 -13.41 12.49
CA SER A 16 12.02 -12.35 13.07
C SER A 16 12.11 -11.01 12.31
N THR A 17 13.30 -10.70 11.79
CA THR A 17 13.55 -9.49 11.00
C THR A 17 13.20 -9.72 9.53
N ALA A 18 13.44 -10.92 9.00
CA ALA A 18 13.14 -11.26 7.63
C ALA A 18 11.62 -11.23 7.37
N LEU A 19 10.79 -11.71 8.31
CA LEU A 19 9.33 -11.65 8.20
C LEU A 19 8.77 -10.22 8.10
N GLN A 20 9.50 -9.21 8.56
CA GLN A 20 9.07 -7.80 8.47
C GLN A 20 9.22 -7.22 7.06
N TYR A 21 9.83 -7.96 6.12
CA TYR A 21 9.86 -7.57 4.72
C TYR A 21 8.47 -7.66 4.07
N PHE A 22 7.59 -8.49 4.60
CA PHE A 22 6.21 -8.57 4.16
C PHE A 22 5.43 -7.33 4.60
N TYR A 23 4.74 -6.69 3.68
CA TYR A 23 3.84 -5.59 3.96
C TYR A 23 2.65 -6.08 4.81
N GLY A 24 2.48 -5.44 5.97
CA GLY A 24 1.44 -5.81 6.95
C GLY A 24 2.00 -6.55 8.17
N ILE A 25 3.24 -7.02 8.13
CA ILE A 25 3.89 -7.70 9.25
C ILE A 25 4.85 -6.73 9.94
N GLY A 26 4.57 -6.44 11.21
CA GLY A 26 5.48 -5.72 12.09
C GLY A 26 6.25 -6.68 13.01
N GLU A 27 7.08 -6.10 13.87
CA GLU A 27 7.80 -6.81 14.92
C GLU A 27 6.90 -7.68 15.83
N PRO A 28 5.77 -7.19 16.40
CA PRO A 28 4.98 -8.00 17.32
C PRO A 28 4.30 -9.19 16.63
N THR A 29 3.86 -9.02 15.39
CA THR A 29 3.27 -10.11 14.59
C THR A 29 4.31 -11.14 14.18
N ALA A 30 5.53 -10.70 13.82
CA ALA A 30 6.63 -11.59 13.51
C ALA A 30 7.07 -12.40 14.73
N ALA A 31 7.16 -11.78 15.91
CA ALA A 31 7.48 -12.47 17.16
C ALA A 31 6.44 -13.57 17.48
N LYS A 32 5.15 -13.24 17.37
CA LYS A 32 4.05 -14.21 17.56
C LYS A 32 4.10 -15.37 16.57
N LEU A 33 4.45 -15.11 15.30
CA LEU A 33 4.61 -16.16 14.29
C LEU A 33 5.79 -17.08 14.63
N CYS A 34 6.93 -16.53 15.05
CA CYS A 34 8.07 -17.34 15.47
C CYS A 34 7.74 -18.19 16.70
N GLU A 35 7.05 -17.62 17.69
CA GLU A 35 6.62 -18.34 18.90
C GLU A 35 5.63 -19.47 18.58
N LYS A 36 4.67 -19.22 17.68
CA LYS A 36 3.69 -20.23 17.25
C LYS A 36 4.33 -21.46 16.62
N HIS A 37 5.41 -21.28 15.87
CA HIS A 37 6.12 -22.34 15.15
C HIS A 37 7.37 -22.84 15.88
N ALA A 38 7.53 -22.47 17.16
CA ALA A 38 8.69 -22.83 17.98
C ALA A 38 10.05 -22.48 17.34
N ILE A 39 10.11 -21.38 16.58
CA ILE A 39 11.32 -20.90 15.91
C ILE A 39 12.11 -20.02 16.89
N PRO A 40 13.36 -20.37 17.23
CA PRO A 40 14.17 -19.57 18.14
C PRO A 40 14.57 -18.23 17.51
N LYS A 41 14.66 -17.17 18.31
CA LYS A 41 14.92 -15.80 17.81
C LYS A 41 16.31 -15.60 17.18
N THR A 42 17.23 -16.53 17.42
CA THR A 42 18.62 -16.51 16.95
C THR A 42 18.81 -17.13 15.57
N ILE A 43 17.83 -17.88 15.08
CA ILE A 43 17.97 -18.63 13.83
C ILE A 43 17.92 -17.71 12.62
N LYS A 44 18.73 -18.04 11.62
CA LYS A 44 18.76 -17.34 10.34
C LYS A 44 17.79 -17.99 9.35
N VAL A 45 17.42 -17.22 8.33
CA VAL A 45 16.57 -17.72 7.24
C VAL A 45 17.18 -18.92 6.51
N SER A 46 18.51 -18.99 6.40
CA SER A 46 19.22 -20.14 5.81
C SER A 46 19.10 -21.44 6.60
N GLU A 47 18.76 -21.36 7.88
CA GLU A 47 18.79 -22.49 8.81
C GLU A 47 17.39 -23.07 9.08
N LEU A 48 16.35 -22.55 8.40
CA LEU A 48 15.00 -23.12 8.53
C LEU A 48 14.92 -24.50 7.90
N THR A 49 14.14 -25.37 8.53
CA THR A 49 13.74 -26.65 7.95
C THR A 49 12.57 -26.46 6.99
N ASP A 50 12.46 -27.34 5.98
CA ASP A 50 11.38 -27.28 4.99
C ASP A 50 9.99 -27.37 5.64
N VAL A 51 9.87 -28.10 6.75
CA VAL A 51 8.63 -28.19 7.55
C VAL A 51 8.26 -26.82 8.11
N GLN A 52 9.20 -26.13 8.76
CA GLN A 52 8.97 -24.78 9.30
C GLN A 52 8.65 -23.76 8.20
N VAL A 53 9.28 -23.89 7.03
CA VAL A 53 8.97 -23.05 5.86
C VAL A 53 7.53 -23.25 5.40
N ASN A 54 7.07 -24.51 5.32
CA ASN A 54 5.69 -24.82 4.95
C ASN A 54 4.68 -24.31 5.99
N ASP A 55 4.98 -24.46 7.28
CA ASP A 55 4.12 -23.99 8.38
C ASP A 55 4.00 -22.46 8.42
N LEU A 56 5.12 -21.76 8.17
CA LEU A 56 5.13 -20.31 7.99
C LEU A 56 4.31 -19.91 6.77
N THR A 57 4.45 -20.61 5.65
CA THR A 57 3.71 -20.32 4.41
C THR A 57 2.21 -20.45 4.64
N ASN A 58 1.76 -21.53 5.29
CA ASN A 58 0.35 -21.74 5.63
C ASN A 58 -0.19 -20.65 6.58
N SER A 59 0.59 -20.28 7.58
CA SER A 59 0.20 -19.22 8.52
C SER A 59 0.10 -17.87 7.84
N LEU A 60 1.04 -17.54 6.95
CA LEU A 60 1.05 -16.29 6.20
C LEU A 60 -0.08 -16.21 5.17
N ALA A 61 -0.41 -17.33 4.52
CA ALA A 61 -1.52 -17.39 3.56
C ALA A 61 -2.89 -17.10 4.21
N SER A 62 -3.05 -17.45 5.49
CA SER A 62 -4.28 -17.14 6.25
C SER A 62 -4.42 -15.66 6.64
N MET A 63 -3.34 -14.88 6.58
CA MET A 63 -3.33 -13.48 7.00
C MET A 63 -3.58 -12.52 5.83
N THR A 64 -4.19 -11.37 6.11
CA THR A 64 -4.35 -10.28 5.14
C THR A 64 -3.05 -9.51 4.98
N ILE A 65 -2.17 -9.98 4.11
CA ILE A 65 -0.85 -9.40 3.85
C ILE A 65 -0.72 -8.85 2.43
N GLU A 66 0.35 -8.08 2.18
CA GLU A 66 0.79 -7.63 0.85
C GLU A 66 -0.29 -6.95 0.00
N SER A 67 -0.70 -7.59 -1.10
CA SER A 67 -1.63 -7.02 -2.09
C SER A 67 -2.98 -6.75 -1.49
N ASP A 68 -3.46 -7.64 -0.62
CA ASP A 68 -4.82 -7.59 -0.09
C ASP A 68 -4.94 -6.46 0.90
N LEU A 69 -3.96 -6.31 1.80
CA LEU A 69 -3.90 -5.18 2.71
C LEU A 69 -3.74 -3.84 1.97
N LYS A 70 -2.90 -3.80 0.92
CA LYS A 70 -2.77 -2.62 0.06
C LYS A 70 -4.09 -2.29 -0.64
N ARG A 71 -4.86 -3.29 -1.09
CA ARG A 71 -6.16 -3.11 -1.74
C ARG A 71 -7.18 -2.54 -0.77
N GLN A 72 -7.32 -3.14 0.42
CA GLN A 72 -8.22 -2.65 1.48
C GLN A 72 -7.93 -1.18 1.84
N ILE A 73 -6.66 -0.82 2.02
CA ILE A 73 -6.27 0.57 2.32
C ILE A 73 -6.66 1.52 1.18
N ARG A 74 -6.47 1.10 -0.08
CA ARG A 74 -6.89 1.90 -1.23
C ARG A 74 -8.41 2.05 -1.27
N GLU A 75 -9.16 0.98 -1.05
CA GLU A 75 -10.62 0.99 -1.00
C GLU A 75 -11.13 1.96 0.07
N HIS A 76 -10.51 1.99 1.26
CA HIS A 76 -10.86 2.96 2.31
C HIS A 76 -10.63 4.42 1.85
N VAL A 77 -9.49 4.71 1.21
CA VAL A 77 -9.20 6.05 0.68
C VAL A 77 -10.19 6.44 -0.43
N MET A 78 -10.52 5.50 -1.32
CA MET A 78 -11.50 5.74 -2.39
C MET A 78 -12.90 5.93 -1.84
N HIS A 79 -13.29 5.21 -0.80
CA HIS A 79 -14.54 5.41 -0.10
C HIS A 79 -14.65 6.84 0.46
N HIS A 80 -13.62 7.33 1.16
CA HIS A 80 -13.59 8.73 1.63
C HIS A 80 -13.68 9.74 0.49
N ARG A 81 -13.06 9.45 -0.66
CA ARG A 81 -13.12 10.30 -1.86
C ARG A 81 -14.53 10.32 -2.46
N ASN A 82 -15.19 9.16 -2.59
CA ASN A 82 -16.52 9.04 -3.17
C ASN A 82 -17.57 9.78 -2.33
N ILE A 83 -17.45 9.72 -1.00
CA ILE A 83 -18.30 10.49 -0.06
C ILE A 83 -18.02 11.99 -0.15
N ASN A 84 -16.85 12.40 -0.66
CA ASN A 84 -16.40 13.80 -0.74
C ASN A 84 -16.25 14.50 0.63
N ASN A 85 -15.84 13.75 1.66
CA ASN A 85 -15.53 14.32 2.97
C ASN A 85 -14.18 15.07 2.95
N TYR A 86 -13.85 15.77 4.06
CA TYR A 86 -12.59 16.50 4.21
C TYR A 86 -11.38 15.62 3.87
N VAL A 87 -11.30 14.41 4.43
CA VAL A 87 -10.19 13.47 4.22
C VAL A 87 -10.00 13.13 2.73
N GLY A 88 -11.08 12.79 2.03
CA GLY A 88 -11.08 12.49 0.60
C GLY A 88 -10.58 13.66 -0.23
N ARG A 89 -11.05 14.88 0.04
CA ARG A 89 -10.57 16.10 -0.64
C ARG A 89 -9.07 16.35 -0.42
N ARG A 90 -8.57 16.14 0.81
CA ARG A 90 -7.14 16.30 1.11
C ARG A 90 -6.27 15.25 0.41
N HIS A 91 -6.73 14.00 0.32
CA HIS A 91 -6.07 12.97 -0.46
C HIS A 91 -6.03 13.31 -1.96
N ALA A 92 -7.13 13.82 -2.52
CA ALA A 92 -7.19 14.25 -3.92
C ALA A 92 -6.24 15.43 -4.23
N MET A 93 -6.17 16.41 -3.31
CA MET A 93 -5.30 17.58 -3.44
C MET A 93 -3.82 17.31 -3.07
N SER A 94 -3.47 16.07 -2.70
CA SER A 94 -2.13 15.71 -2.23
C SER A 94 -1.68 16.55 -1.02
N LEU A 95 -2.60 16.85 -0.10
CA LEU A 95 -2.35 17.65 1.09
C LEU A 95 -2.41 16.82 2.38
N PRO A 96 -1.85 17.33 3.49
CA PRO A 96 -1.95 16.69 4.79
C PRO A 96 -3.40 16.50 5.23
N VAL A 97 -3.71 15.30 5.71
CA VAL A 97 -5.07 14.87 6.05
C VAL A 97 -5.38 15.09 7.53
N ARG A 98 -4.38 15.02 8.40
CA ARG A 98 -4.53 15.05 9.87
C ARG A 98 -4.49 16.46 10.47
N GLY A 99 -5.08 17.44 9.80
CA GLY A 99 -5.16 18.84 10.31
C GLY A 99 -3.83 19.59 10.40
N GLN A 100 -2.78 19.13 9.71
CA GLN A 100 -1.45 19.73 9.77
C GLN A 100 -1.39 21.06 8.98
N ARG A 101 -0.57 22.00 9.45
CA ARG A 101 -0.32 23.29 8.76
C ARG A 101 0.36 23.07 7.41
N THR A 102 -0.12 23.75 6.37
CA THR A 102 0.31 23.54 4.97
C THR A 102 1.17 24.66 4.37
N ARG A 103 1.38 25.75 5.10
CA ARG A 103 2.08 26.94 4.59
C ARG A 103 3.53 26.67 4.16
N ASN A 104 4.27 25.87 4.93
CA ASN A 104 5.71 25.66 4.70
C ASN A 104 6.04 24.16 4.49
N ASN A 105 5.78 23.30 5.49
CA ASN A 105 6.34 21.94 5.56
C ASN A 105 5.32 20.84 5.21
N ALA A 106 4.86 20.81 3.95
CA ALA A 106 3.92 19.79 3.45
C ALA A 106 4.52 18.85 2.38
N LYS A 107 5.86 18.82 2.24
CA LYS A 107 6.55 18.14 1.12
C LYS A 107 6.30 16.63 1.04
N THR A 108 6.35 15.92 2.16
CA THR A 108 6.14 14.47 2.22
C THR A 108 4.73 14.08 1.79
N SER A 109 3.74 14.80 2.32
CA SER A 109 2.33 14.62 1.95
C SER A 109 2.10 14.92 0.47
N LYS A 110 2.63 16.02 -0.06
CA LYS A 110 2.54 16.34 -1.50
C LYS A 110 3.16 15.28 -2.40
N LYS A 111 4.21 14.59 -1.92
CA LYS A 111 4.89 13.53 -2.66
C LYS A 111 4.14 12.20 -2.62
N LEU A 112 3.53 11.86 -1.48
CA LEU A 112 3.00 10.51 -1.21
C LEU A 112 1.48 10.45 -1.31
N ASN A 113 0.76 11.47 -0.83
CA ASN A 113 -0.69 11.53 -0.90
C ASN A 113 -1.08 11.77 -2.37
N GLY A 114 -1.95 10.93 -2.93
CA GLY A 114 -2.43 11.11 -4.30
C GLY A 114 -1.54 10.51 -5.40
N ARG A 115 -0.33 10.02 -5.12
CA ARG A 115 0.53 9.36 -6.13
C ARG A 115 -0.14 8.16 -6.81
N TRP A 116 -1.02 7.47 -6.07
CA TRP A 116 -1.75 6.28 -6.51
C TRP A 116 -3.18 6.57 -6.98
N VAL A 117 -3.63 7.82 -6.78
CA VAL A 117 -4.93 8.29 -7.22
C VAL A 117 -4.69 8.97 -8.56
N GLN A 118 -5.27 8.47 -9.63
CA GLN A 118 -5.13 9.09 -10.94
C GLN A 118 -5.49 10.58 -10.81
N ARG A 119 -4.60 11.49 -11.21
CA ARG A 119 -4.81 12.96 -11.22
C ARG A 119 -5.96 13.39 -12.14
N ARG A 120 -6.73 12.46 -12.70
CA ARG A 120 -7.91 12.78 -13.50
C ARG A 120 -9.03 13.29 -12.57
N GLY A 121 -9.41 14.54 -12.78
CA GLY A 121 -10.72 15.05 -12.40
C GLY A 121 -10.80 16.11 -11.31
N PHE A 122 -9.73 16.83 -10.97
CA PHE A 122 -9.84 18.09 -10.22
C PHE A 122 -8.90 19.18 -10.77
N SER A 123 -8.64 19.17 -12.08
CA SER A 123 -8.35 20.43 -12.77
C SER A 123 -9.69 21.15 -12.96
N ILE A 124 -9.88 22.28 -12.30
CA ILE A 124 -11.00 23.21 -12.57
C ILE A 124 -10.84 23.91 -13.94
N TRP A 125 -9.85 23.50 -14.74
CA TRP A 125 -9.69 23.93 -16.12
C TRP A 125 -9.82 22.72 -17.04
N THR A 126 -10.75 22.85 -17.99
CA THR A 126 -11.12 21.93 -19.08
C THR A 126 -11.94 20.69 -18.71
N MET A 127 -13.17 20.88 -18.23
CA MET A 127 -14.31 20.12 -18.75
C MET A 127 -15.09 21.05 -19.68
N ASN A 128 -14.46 21.46 -20.78
CA ASN A 128 -15.23 21.88 -21.95
C ASN A 128 -15.67 20.58 -22.62
N GLN A 129 -16.81 20.03 -22.18
CA GLN A 129 -17.46 18.97 -22.94
C GLN A 129 -18.08 19.62 -24.16
N GLN A 130 -17.26 19.88 -25.20
CA GLN A 130 -17.85 20.11 -26.51
C GLN A 130 -18.61 18.85 -26.89
N SER A 131 -19.90 19.03 -27.14
CA SER A 131 -20.79 17.99 -27.63
C SER A 131 -20.23 17.41 -28.95
N PRO A 132 -20.53 16.15 -29.29
CA PRO A 132 -20.09 15.56 -30.57
C PRO A 132 -20.50 16.40 -31.79
N LEU A 133 -21.60 17.17 -31.66
CA LEU A 133 -22.10 18.09 -32.68
C LEU A 133 -21.20 19.32 -32.87
N GLU A 134 -20.64 19.89 -31.80
CA GLU A 134 -19.74 21.05 -31.91
C GLU A 134 -18.42 20.69 -32.60
N ARG A 135 -17.89 19.48 -32.39
CA ARG A 135 -16.70 18.99 -33.11
C ARG A 135 -16.94 18.71 -34.60
N PHE A 136 -18.18 18.49 -34.99
CA PHE A 136 -18.54 18.25 -36.38
C PHE A 136 -18.49 19.55 -37.19
N PHE A 137 -18.96 20.67 -36.63
CA PHE A 137 -18.99 21.96 -37.32
C PHE A 137 -17.62 22.63 -37.45
N ASP A 138 -16.72 22.47 -36.46
CA ASP A 138 -15.33 22.98 -36.53
C ASP A 138 -14.48 22.34 -37.64
N LYS A 139 -14.98 21.27 -38.30
CA LYS A 139 -14.29 20.60 -39.41
C LYS A 139 -14.69 21.15 -40.79
N PHE A 140 -15.67 22.05 -40.85
CA PHE A 140 -16.22 22.63 -42.07
C PHE A 140 -16.07 24.16 -42.17
N MET A 141 -15.39 24.79 -41.20
CA MET A 141 -14.78 26.13 -41.35
C MET A 141 -13.27 26.00 -41.50
#